data_AF-A0A6J6XSC5-F1
#
_entry.id   AF-A0A6J6XSC5-F1
#
_cell.length_a   1.000
_cell.length_b   1.000
_cell.length_c   1.000
_cell.angle_alpha   90.00
_cell.angle_beta   90.00
_cell.angle_gamma   90.00
#
_symmetry.space_group_name_H-M   'P 1'
#
loop_
_entity.id
_entity.type
_entity.pdbx_description
1 polymer ?
#
loop_
_entity_poly.entity_id
_entity_poly.type
_entity_poly.pdbx_seq_one_letter_code
_entity_poly.pdbx_strand_id
1 'polypeptide(L)'
;MAELPQSLGQAVRDEFRIAFRYPYTVLQVIFLNAVLVTVLWYFAPPKVDSLVFDIHSPALFTIVLAGWMYSDVPATNVLASDTSRTLPALTDRTMTLRLMNAKRITLWILVAPVCTLITLLMGFHNQHWFTELVAIASIVILPFGTLAIAGWVGILWPYHPRSLNYRWRHRRDWFHDLVRWGTLIVLPYGLVPIIGAVLLVPSLLVWNVKSERQVLEVTTVPHLVLGVILVVGMTIGGTIVGDRVAWRLIERRRTVLTHYLEHPELG
;
A
#
# COMPACT_ATOMS: atom_id res chain seq x y z
N MET A 1 -10.14 27.95 -0.78
CA MET A 1 -9.00 27.11 -0.34
C MET A 1 -9.57 25.97 0.48
N ALA A 2 -9.04 24.74 0.36
CA ALA A 2 -9.49 23.64 1.19
C ALA A 2 -9.12 23.91 2.65
N GLU A 3 -10.05 23.70 3.59
CA GLU A 3 -9.73 23.77 5.02
C GLU A 3 -8.79 22.62 5.40
N LEU A 4 -7.66 22.95 6.01
CA LEU A 4 -6.70 21.97 6.46
C LEU A 4 -7.10 21.40 7.83
N PRO A 5 -6.93 20.08 8.05
CA PRO A 5 -7.37 19.45 9.29
C PRO A 5 -6.50 19.87 10.47
N GLN A 6 -7.12 20.22 11.60
CA GLN A 6 -6.41 20.66 12.82
C GLN A 6 -5.83 19.50 13.63
N SER A 7 -6.33 18.28 13.42
CA SER A 7 -5.90 17.06 14.12
C SER A 7 -5.84 15.86 13.18
N LEU A 8 -5.12 14.80 13.60
CA LEU A 8 -5.07 13.54 12.84
C LEU A 8 -6.45 12.88 12.73
N GLY A 9 -7.27 12.92 13.79
CA GLY A 9 -8.62 12.37 13.76
C GLY A 9 -9.52 13.07 12.74
N GLN A 10 -9.42 14.40 12.63
CA GLN A 10 -10.13 15.16 11.60
C GLN A 10 -9.62 14.77 10.20
N ALA A 11 -8.30 14.69 10.01
CA ALA A 11 -7.71 14.30 8.74
C ALA A 11 -8.19 12.90 8.28
N VAL A 12 -8.20 11.91 9.19
CA VAL A 12 -8.71 10.55 8.92
C VAL A 12 -10.20 10.60 8.55
N ARG A 13 -11.01 11.36 9.29
CA ARG A 13 -12.43 11.53 8.99
C ARG A 13 -12.65 12.12 7.59
N ASP A 14 -11.82 13.08 7.19
CA ASP A 14 -11.92 13.70 5.87
C ASP A 14 -11.48 12.75 4.75
N GLU A 15 -10.45 11.94 4.97
CA GLU A 15 -10.07 10.86 4.03
C GLU A 15 -11.18 9.81 3.89
N PHE A 16 -11.86 9.44 4.97
CA PHE A 16 -13.05 8.58 4.89
C PHE A 16 -14.16 9.21 4.06
N ARG A 17 -14.46 10.49 4.30
CA ARG A 17 -15.46 11.21 3.49
C ARG A 17 -15.10 11.20 2.01
N ILE A 18 -13.81 11.35 1.68
CA ILE A 18 -13.32 11.29 0.30
C ILE A 18 -13.46 9.89 -0.28
N ALA A 19 -13.09 8.85 0.48
CA ALA A 19 -13.20 7.47 0.03
C ALA A 19 -14.66 7.08 -0.29
N PHE A 20 -15.60 7.55 0.52
CA PHE A 20 -17.04 7.32 0.36
C PHE A 20 -17.77 8.40 -0.45
N ARG A 21 -17.05 9.33 -1.09
CA ARG A 21 -17.68 10.34 -1.96
C ARG A 21 -17.84 9.77 -3.36
N TYR A 22 -19.05 9.85 -3.93
CA TYR A 22 -19.29 9.51 -5.33
C TYR A 22 -18.27 10.22 -6.25
N PRO A 23 -17.62 9.50 -7.19
CA PRO A 23 -17.96 8.16 -7.70
C PRO A 23 -17.31 6.97 -6.95
N TYR A 24 -16.87 7.15 -5.70
CA TYR A 24 -16.26 6.12 -4.87
C TYR A 24 -14.92 5.61 -5.41
N THR A 25 -14.13 6.48 -6.04
CA THR A 25 -12.89 6.11 -6.74
C THR A 25 -11.93 5.29 -5.89
N VAL A 26 -11.76 5.65 -4.61
CA VAL A 26 -10.87 4.91 -3.69
C VAL A 26 -11.38 3.48 -3.48
N LEU A 27 -12.66 3.33 -3.14
CA LEU A 27 -13.26 2.01 -2.93
C LEU A 27 -13.28 1.17 -4.21
N GLN A 28 -13.54 1.80 -5.37
CA GLN A 28 -13.49 1.14 -6.67
C GLN A 28 -12.12 0.58 -6.97
N VAL A 29 -11.04 1.34 -6.71
CA VAL A 29 -9.67 0.86 -6.95
C VAL A 29 -9.32 -0.27 -5.99
N ILE A 30 -9.61 -0.14 -4.69
CA ILE A 30 -9.40 -1.20 -3.71
C ILE A 30 -10.13 -2.49 -4.13
N PHE A 31 -11.40 -2.36 -4.51
CA PHE A 31 -12.22 -3.49 -4.95
C PHE A 31 -11.70 -4.11 -6.26
N LEU A 32 -11.34 -3.29 -7.25
CA LEU A 32 -10.81 -3.76 -8.53
C LEU A 32 -9.48 -4.50 -8.35
N ASN A 33 -8.62 -4.02 -7.45
CA ASN A 33 -7.38 -4.71 -7.10
C ASN A 33 -7.66 -6.05 -6.43
N ALA A 34 -8.63 -6.11 -5.52
CA ALA A 34 -9.05 -7.34 -4.86
C ALA A 34 -9.59 -8.37 -5.87
N VAL A 35 -10.43 -7.94 -6.82
CA VAL A 35 -10.96 -8.80 -7.88
C VAL A 35 -9.83 -9.25 -8.80
N LEU A 36 -8.95 -8.35 -9.23
CA LEU A 36 -7.86 -8.64 -10.15
C LEU A 36 -6.91 -9.68 -9.58
N VAL A 37 -6.44 -9.49 -8.35
CA VAL A 37 -5.54 -10.46 -7.71
C VAL A 37 -6.22 -11.80 -7.47
N THR A 38 -7.51 -11.81 -7.12
CA THR A 38 -8.27 -13.05 -6.96
C THR A 38 -8.37 -13.80 -8.29
N VAL A 39 -8.72 -13.11 -9.38
CA VAL A 39 -8.78 -13.72 -10.71
C VAL A 39 -7.42 -14.24 -11.14
N LEU A 40 -6.35 -13.46 -10.94
CA LEU A 40 -5.00 -13.89 -11.28
C LEU A 40 -4.56 -15.08 -10.42
N TRP A 41 -4.89 -15.11 -9.13
CA TRP A 41 -4.54 -16.21 -8.24
C TRP A 41 -5.15 -17.55 -8.67
N TYR A 42 -6.40 -17.55 -9.16
CA TYR A 42 -7.09 -18.79 -9.54
C TYR A 42 -7.03 -19.14 -11.03
N PHE A 43 -6.72 -18.16 -11.90
CA PHE A 43 -6.80 -18.31 -13.35
C PHE A 43 -5.56 -17.82 -14.10
N ALA A 44 -4.45 -17.51 -13.41
CA ALA A 44 -3.21 -17.13 -14.08
C ALA A 44 -2.73 -18.24 -15.03
N PRO A 45 -2.26 -17.88 -16.24
CA PRO A 45 -1.52 -18.81 -17.08
C PRO A 45 -0.27 -19.32 -16.35
N PRO A 46 0.21 -20.56 -16.61
CA PRO A 46 1.33 -21.16 -15.88
C PRO A 46 2.59 -20.30 -15.79
N LYS A 47 2.89 -19.51 -16.84
CA LYS A 47 4.05 -18.59 -16.86
C LYS A 47 3.91 -17.42 -15.87
N VAL A 48 2.69 -16.94 -15.65
CA VAL A 48 2.39 -15.86 -14.70
C VAL A 48 2.32 -16.43 -13.30
N ASP A 49 1.70 -17.60 -13.15
CA ASP A 49 1.61 -18.34 -11.90
C ASP A 49 2.99 -18.63 -11.31
N SER A 50 3.90 -19.23 -12.09
CA SER A 50 5.28 -19.51 -11.65
C SER A 50 6.11 -18.27 -11.34
N LEU A 51 5.72 -17.11 -11.88
CA LEU A 51 6.44 -15.85 -11.67
C LEU A 51 5.95 -15.09 -10.43
N VAL A 52 4.65 -15.18 -10.13
CA VAL A 52 3.98 -14.29 -9.16
C VAL A 52 3.39 -15.07 -7.97
N PHE A 53 2.97 -16.32 -8.18
CA PHE A 53 2.23 -17.14 -7.20
C PHE A 53 2.80 -18.56 -7.05
N ASP A 54 4.12 -18.75 -7.15
CA ASP A 54 4.75 -20.09 -7.07
C ASP A 54 4.41 -20.86 -5.77
N ILE A 55 4.01 -20.14 -4.71
CA ILE A 55 3.56 -20.72 -3.44
C ILE A 55 2.06 -20.46 -3.28
N HIS A 56 1.29 -21.54 -3.07
CA HIS A 56 -0.15 -21.47 -2.83
C HIS A 56 -0.49 -21.91 -1.42
N SER A 57 -1.04 -21.00 -0.61
CA SER A 57 -1.74 -21.35 0.61
C SER A 57 -2.87 -20.34 0.88
N PRO A 58 -3.94 -20.74 1.60
CA PRO A 58 -5.01 -19.83 2.03
C PRO A 58 -4.50 -18.58 2.74
N ALA A 59 -3.60 -18.77 3.71
CA ALA A 59 -2.97 -17.68 4.46
C ALA A 59 -2.11 -16.76 3.57
N LEU A 60 -1.36 -17.32 2.60
CA LEU A 60 -0.57 -16.51 1.67
C LEU A 60 -1.46 -15.74 0.70
N PHE A 61 -2.56 -16.36 0.23
CA PHE A 61 -3.55 -15.68 -0.60
C PHE A 61 -4.05 -14.41 0.08
N THR A 62 -4.41 -14.46 1.37
CA THR A 62 -4.94 -13.27 2.06
C THR A 62 -3.88 -12.20 2.31
N ILE A 63 -2.62 -12.57 2.55
CA ILE A 63 -1.49 -11.63 2.61
C ILE A 63 -1.31 -10.93 1.25
N VAL A 64 -1.32 -11.70 0.17
CA VAL A 64 -1.14 -11.19 -1.20
C VAL A 64 -2.34 -10.32 -1.60
N LEU A 65 -3.56 -10.74 -1.29
CA LEU A 65 -4.78 -9.97 -1.48
C LEU A 65 -4.69 -8.60 -0.78
N ALA A 66 -4.33 -8.59 0.51
CA ALA A 66 -4.13 -7.36 1.26
C ALA A 66 -3.03 -6.49 0.61
N GLY A 67 -1.90 -7.09 0.26
CA GLY A 67 -0.79 -6.41 -0.43
C GLY A 67 -1.22 -5.71 -1.71
N TRP A 68 -2.04 -6.34 -2.54
CA TRP A 68 -2.58 -5.76 -3.77
C TRP A 68 -3.60 -4.65 -3.51
N MET A 69 -4.45 -4.82 -2.50
CA MET A 69 -5.37 -3.76 -2.06
C MET A 69 -4.62 -2.55 -1.50
N TYR A 70 -3.46 -2.76 -0.87
CA TYR A 70 -2.57 -1.69 -0.38
C TYR A 70 -1.68 -1.07 -1.47
N SER A 71 -1.43 -1.78 -2.56
CA SER A 71 -0.58 -1.33 -3.68
C SER A 71 -1.30 -0.36 -4.61
N ASP A 72 -2.36 0.30 -4.15
CA ASP A 72 -3.16 1.15 -4.99
C ASP A 72 -2.44 2.47 -5.35
N VAL A 73 -2.85 3.07 -6.47
CA VAL A 73 -2.32 4.37 -6.93
C VAL A 73 -2.56 5.46 -5.88
N PRO A 74 -3.71 5.54 -5.18
CA PRO A 74 -3.88 6.45 -4.04
C PRO A 74 -2.84 6.31 -2.91
N ALA A 75 -2.40 5.09 -2.59
CA ALA A 75 -1.42 4.79 -1.55
C ALA A 75 -0.01 5.23 -1.93
N THR A 76 0.34 5.10 -3.21
CA THR A 76 1.68 5.43 -3.70
C THR A 76 1.76 6.85 -4.26
N ASN A 77 0.63 7.46 -4.64
CA ASN A 77 0.53 8.84 -5.12
C ASN A 77 -0.05 9.80 -4.07
N VAL A 78 0.59 9.84 -2.90
CA VAL A 78 0.09 10.52 -1.69
C VAL A 78 -0.04 12.04 -1.81
N LEU A 79 0.67 12.68 -2.75
CA LEU A 79 0.67 14.14 -2.93
C LEU A 79 -0.33 14.61 -3.99
N ALA A 80 -0.16 14.15 -5.25
CA ALA A 80 -0.88 14.67 -6.39
C ALA A 80 -2.32 14.17 -6.52
N SER A 81 -2.69 13.11 -5.79
CA SER A 81 -4.10 12.67 -5.72
C SER A 81 -5.01 13.67 -4.99
N ASP A 82 -4.43 14.60 -4.21
CA ASP A 82 -5.16 15.59 -3.42
C ASP A 82 -4.37 16.90 -3.29
N THR A 83 -4.05 17.46 -4.45
CA THR A 83 -3.27 18.69 -4.56
C THR A 83 -3.86 19.86 -3.76
N SER A 84 -5.19 19.91 -3.63
CA SER A 84 -5.91 20.99 -2.93
C SER A 84 -5.51 21.15 -1.46
N ARG A 85 -5.18 20.03 -0.78
CA ARG A 85 -4.76 20.03 0.63
C ARG A 85 -3.24 19.84 0.77
N THR A 86 -2.60 19.12 -0.15
CA THR A 86 -1.16 18.82 -0.05
C THR A 86 -0.30 20.02 -0.44
N LEU A 87 -0.67 20.79 -1.47
CA LEU A 87 0.06 21.98 -1.91
C LEU A 87 0.24 23.03 -0.81
N PRO A 88 -0.82 23.51 -0.10
CA PRO A 88 -0.64 24.44 1.01
C PRO A 88 0.06 23.80 2.22
N ALA A 89 0.06 22.47 2.35
CA ALA A 89 0.71 21.77 3.44
C ALA A 89 2.23 21.59 3.25
N LEU A 90 2.77 21.68 2.03
CA LEU A 90 4.19 21.40 1.73
C LEU A 90 5.20 22.25 2.51
N THR A 91 4.76 23.40 3.04
CA THR A 91 5.59 24.29 3.86
C THR A 91 5.65 23.84 5.32
N ASP A 92 4.65 23.09 5.81
CA ASP A 92 4.54 22.61 7.18
C ASP A 92 4.71 21.08 7.24
N ARG A 93 5.78 20.66 7.92
CA ARG A 93 6.09 19.25 8.17
C ARG A 93 4.96 18.53 8.90
N THR A 94 4.41 19.14 9.93
CA THR A 94 3.41 18.50 10.79
C THR A 94 2.13 18.28 10.01
N MET A 95 1.69 19.27 9.23
CA MET A 95 0.51 19.16 8.39
C MET A 95 0.71 18.13 7.27
N THR A 96 1.85 18.17 6.57
CA THR A 96 2.14 17.19 5.49
C THR A 96 2.11 15.76 6.01
N LEU A 97 2.82 15.47 7.10
CA LEU A 97 2.85 14.13 7.68
C LEU A 97 1.49 13.72 8.25
N ARG A 98 0.70 14.66 8.78
CA ARG A 98 -0.68 14.39 9.22
C ARG A 98 -1.57 13.94 8.06
N LEU A 99 -1.50 14.59 6.91
CA LEU A 99 -2.26 14.19 5.71
C LEU A 99 -1.81 12.83 5.18
N MET A 100 -0.50 12.59 5.07
CA MET A 100 0.03 11.29 4.64
C MET A 100 -0.38 10.16 5.60
N ASN A 101 -0.32 10.40 6.91
CA ASN A 101 -0.73 9.44 7.93
C ASN A 101 -2.24 9.18 7.89
N ALA A 102 -3.05 10.21 7.64
CA ALA A 102 -4.49 10.05 7.51
C ALA A 102 -4.86 9.13 6.34
N LYS A 103 -4.20 9.27 5.18
CA LYS A 103 -4.39 8.39 4.01
C LYS A 103 -4.05 6.94 4.35
N ARG A 104 -2.87 6.74 4.96
CA ARG A 104 -2.38 5.42 5.39
C ARG A 104 -3.33 4.73 6.38
N ILE A 105 -3.78 5.45 7.42
CA ILE A 105 -4.72 4.92 8.41
C ILE A 105 -6.05 4.59 7.77
N THR A 106 -6.58 5.47 6.92
CA THR A 106 -7.87 5.24 6.24
C THR A 106 -7.81 3.99 5.37
N LEU A 107 -6.75 3.84 4.57
CA LEU A 107 -6.56 2.64 3.76
C LEU A 107 -6.40 1.38 4.62
N TRP A 108 -5.65 1.46 5.73
CA TRP A 108 -5.51 0.35 6.68
C TRP A 108 -6.87 -0.08 7.24
N ILE A 109 -7.73 0.86 7.67
CA ILE A 109 -9.07 0.55 8.20
C ILE A 109 -9.98 -0.02 7.10
N LEU A 110 -9.84 0.39 5.84
CA LEU A 110 -10.65 -0.13 4.74
C LEU A 110 -10.25 -1.57 4.34
N VAL A 111 -8.96 -1.89 4.40
CA VAL A 111 -8.41 -3.15 3.86
C VAL A 111 -8.20 -4.21 4.94
N ALA A 112 -7.58 -3.85 6.07
CA ALA A 112 -7.15 -4.82 7.08
C ALA A 112 -8.32 -5.61 7.69
N PRO A 113 -9.46 -4.99 8.07
CA PRO A 113 -10.58 -5.73 8.66
C PRO A 113 -11.18 -6.74 7.68
N VAL A 114 -11.30 -6.38 6.40
CA VAL A 114 -11.85 -7.27 5.37
C VAL A 114 -10.91 -8.46 5.16
N CYS A 115 -9.61 -8.21 4.97
CA CYS A 115 -8.64 -9.28 4.76
C CYS A 115 -8.49 -10.17 6.00
N THR A 116 -8.52 -9.58 7.20
CA THR A 116 -8.50 -10.32 8.48
C THR A 116 -9.72 -11.22 8.60
N LEU A 117 -10.92 -10.72 8.26
CA LEU A 117 -12.13 -11.52 8.27
C LEU A 117 -12.05 -12.70 7.29
N ILE A 118 -11.59 -12.46 6.06
CA ILE A 118 -11.38 -13.53 5.06
C ILE A 118 -10.39 -14.57 5.61
N THR A 119 -9.29 -14.13 6.21
CA THR A 119 -8.27 -15.00 6.81
C THR A 119 -8.84 -15.83 7.96
N LEU A 120 -9.67 -15.23 8.83
CA LEU A 120 -10.37 -15.96 9.90
C LEU A 120 -11.35 -17.01 9.35
N LEU A 121 -12.10 -16.69 8.30
CA LEU A 121 -13.02 -17.62 7.65
C LEU A 121 -12.27 -18.79 7.01
N MET A 122 -11.13 -18.53 6.36
CA MET A 122 -10.25 -19.57 5.80
C MET A 122 -9.63 -20.43 6.90
N GLY A 123 -9.18 -19.84 8.00
CA GLY A 123 -8.63 -20.57 9.14
C GLY A 123 -9.63 -21.47 9.82
N PHE A 124 -10.89 -21.04 9.93
CA PHE A 124 -11.97 -21.89 10.45
C PHE A 124 -12.20 -23.13 9.58
N HIS A 125 -12.09 -22.98 8.25
CA HIS A 125 -12.26 -24.10 7.32
C HIS A 125 -11.07 -25.05 7.31
N ASN A 126 -9.84 -24.52 7.32
CA ASN A 126 -8.62 -25.30 7.12
C ASN A 126 -7.97 -25.81 8.42
N GLN A 127 -8.44 -25.37 9.60
CA GLN A 127 -7.93 -25.76 10.93
C GLN A 127 -6.45 -25.44 11.20
N HIS A 128 -5.79 -24.67 10.33
CA HIS A 128 -4.39 -24.24 10.46
C HIS A 128 -4.27 -22.87 11.14
N TRP A 129 -4.85 -22.73 12.33
CA TRP A 129 -4.95 -21.46 13.06
C TRP A 129 -3.64 -20.72 13.24
N PHE A 130 -2.54 -21.46 13.39
CA PHE A 130 -1.23 -20.87 13.60
C PHE A 130 -0.77 -20.02 12.39
N THR A 131 -0.79 -20.60 11.19
CA THR A 131 -0.39 -19.90 9.95
C THR A 131 -1.30 -18.71 9.67
N GLU A 132 -2.59 -18.85 9.99
CA GLU A 132 -3.59 -17.81 9.81
C GLU A 132 -3.36 -16.64 10.80
N LEU A 133 -2.94 -16.91 12.04
CA LEU A 133 -2.55 -15.85 12.97
C LEU A 133 -1.32 -15.07 12.49
N VAL A 134 -0.35 -15.75 11.88
CA VAL A 134 0.81 -15.09 11.24
C VAL A 134 0.37 -14.23 10.05
N ALA A 135 -0.57 -14.71 9.24
CA ALA A 135 -1.15 -13.94 8.15
C ALA A 135 -1.91 -12.71 8.65
N ILE A 136 -2.76 -12.85 9.68
CA ILE A 136 -3.46 -11.73 10.32
C ILE A 136 -2.45 -10.71 10.86
N ALA A 137 -1.43 -11.15 11.58
CA ALA A 137 -0.38 -10.27 12.08
C ALA A 137 0.32 -9.51 10.93
N SER A 138 0.60 -10.21 9.83
CA SER A 138 1.21 -9.60 8.64
C SER A 138 0.29 -8.57 7.99
N ILE A 139 -1.00 -8.88 7.82
CA ILE A 139 -2.04 -7.99 7.26
C ILE A 139 -2.24 -6.76 8.15
N VAL A 140 -2.20 -6.91 9.46
CA VAL A 140 -2.51 -5.84 10.41
C VAL A 140 -1.31 -4.93 10.65
N ILE A 141 -0.11 -5.50 10.77
CA ILE A 141 1.07 -4.77 11.26
C ILE A 141 1.86 -4.18 10.08
N LEU A 142 2.25 -5.00 9.11
CA LEU A 142 3.17 -4.58 8.04
C LEU A 142 2.73 -3.34 7.24
N PRO A 143 1.43 -3.13 6.92
CA PRO A 143 1.03 -2.04 6.04
C PRO A 143 1.48 -0.68 6.52
N PHE A 144 1.61 -0.45 7.82
CA PHE A 144 2.07 0.84 8.32
C PHE A 144 3.50 1.15 7.84
N GLY A 145 4.42 0.21 8.01
CA GLY A 145 5.80 0.36 7.58
C GLY A 145 5.92 0.40 6.05
N THR A 146 5.23 -0.51 5.35
CA THR A 146 5.30 -0.57 3.89
C THR A 146 4.71 0.67 3.23
N LEU A 147 3.54 1.15 3.66
CA LEU A 147 2.88 2.32 3.08
C LEU A 147 3.66 3.62 3.34
N ALA A 148 4.32 3.75 4.50
CA ALA A 148 5.18 4.91 4.77
C ALA A 148 6.36 5.01 3.79
N ILE A 149 6.96 3.87 3.44
CA ILE A 149 8.07 3.79 2.48
C ILE A 149 7.55 3.90 1.05
N ALA A 150 6.45 3.20 0.71
CA ALA A 150 5.86 3.23 -0.62
C ALA A 150 5.36 4.63 -1.02
N GLY A 151 4.95 5.45 -0.04
CA GLY A 151 4.60 6.86 -0.26
C GLY A 151 5.74 7.71 -0.85
N TRP A 152 7.00 7.26 -0.78
CA TRP A 152 8.12 7.93 -1.45
C TRP A 152 7.93 7.99 -2.96
N VAL A 153 7.25 7.01 -3.57
CA VAL A 153 6.99 6.99 -5.01
C VAL A 153 6.24 8.24 -5.43
N GLY A 154 5.20 8.65 -4.70
CA GLY A 154 4.39 9.84 -5.01
C GLY A 154 5.10 11.15 -4.72
N ILE A 155 6.21 11.11 -3.98
CA ILE A 155 7.10 12.26 -3.76
C ILE A 155 8.15 12.35 -4.87
N LEU A 156 8.68 11.22 -5.34
CA LEU A 156 9.70 11.15 -6.39
C LEU A 156 9.07 11.31 -7.79
N TRP A 157 7.91 10.71 -8.00
CA TRP A 157 7.18 10.68 -9.26
C TRP A 157 5.69 10.95 -9.01
N PRO A 158 5.33 12.18 -8.60
CA PRO A 158 3.92 12.55 -8.47
C PRO A 158 3.18 12.37 -9.80
N TYR A 159 1.90 12.03 -9.73
CA TYR A 159 1.06 11.79 -10.90
C TYR A 159 -0.32 12.43 -10.74
N HIS A 160 -0.75 13.25 -11.70
CA HIS A 160 -2.12 13.77 -11.65
C HIS A 160 -3.09 12.69 -12.16
N PRO A 161 -4.07 12.23 -11.36
CA PRO A 161 -5.03 11.24 -11.82
C PRO A 161 -5.87 11.81 -12.97
N ARG A 162 -5.69 11.27 -14.18
CA ARG A 162 -6.44 11.66 -15.39
C ARG A 162 -7.52 10.63 -15.70
N SER A 163 -8.71 11.10 -16.10
CA SER A 163 -9.80 10.21 -16.51
C SER A 163 -9.47 9.44 -17.79
N LEU A 164 -10.05 8.24 -17.96
CA LEU A 164 -9.90 7.45 -19.18
C LEU A 164 -10.38 8.22 -20.42
N ASN A 165 -11.45 8.99 -20.29
CA ASN A 165 -12.00 9.84 -21.35
C ASN A 165 -10.99 10.90 -21.83
N TYR A 166 -10.26 11.52 -20.90
CA TYR A 166 -9.22 12.49 -21.24
C TYR A 166 -8.10 11.82 -22.05
N ARG A 167 -7.65 10.65 -21.61
CA ARG A 167 -6.58 9.89 -22.28
C ARG A 167 -6.99 9.43 -23.68
N TRP A 168 -8.23 8.98 -23.83
CA TRP A 168 -8.76 8.55 -25.14
C TRP A 168 -8.79 9.69 -26.16
N ARG A 169 -9.10 10.90 -25.71
CA ARG A 169 -9.11 12.11 -26.55
C ARG A 169 -7.69 12.56 -26.94
N HIS A 170 -6.71 12.38 -26.06
CA HIS A 170 -5.31 12.76 -26.29
C HIS A 170 -4.44 11.59 -26.76
N ARG A 171 -5.03 10.59 -27.43
CA ARG A 171 -4.35 9.34 -27.81
C ARG A 171 -3.16 9.49 -28.79
N ARG A 172 -2.92 10.69 -29.35
CA ARG A 172 -1.88 10.94 -30.34
C ARG A 172 -0.48 11.12 -29.72
N ASP A 173 -0.43 11.59 -28.47
CA ASP A 173 0.79 11.72 -27.64
C ASP A 173 0.89 10.60 -26.57
N TRP A 174 0.14 9.52 -26.80
CA TRP A 174 -0.17 8.50 -25.80
C TRP A 174 1.03 7.68 -25.31
N PHE A 175 2.08 7.51 -26.11
CA PHE A 175 3.12 6.54 -25.76
C PHE A 175 3.90 6.93 -24.51
N HIS A 176 4.33 8.19 -24.39
CA HIS A 176 5.06 8.67 -23.20
C HIS A 176 4.15 8.70 -21.96
N ASP A 177 2.94 9.21 -22.10
CA ASP A 177 1.93 9.24 -21.02
C ASP A 177 1.54 7.82 -20.59
N LEU A 178 1.42 6.87 -21.51
CA LEU A 178 1.11 5.46 -21.23
C LEU A 178 2.28 4.78 -20.54
N VAL A 179 3.52 4.95 -21.00
CA VAL A 179 4.68 4.30 -20.39
C VAL A 179 4.86 4.80 -18.96
N ARG A 180 4.79 6.12 -18.73
CA ARG A 180 4.86 6.68 -17.37
C ARG A 180 3.70 6.19 -16.51
N TRP A 181 2.48 6.24 -17.03
CA TRP A 181 1.29 5.78 -16.30
C TRP A 181 1.35 4.28 -15.97
N GLY A 182 1.68 3.44 -16.96
CA GLY A 182 1.78 2.00 -16.82
C GLY A 182 2.87 1.63 -15.82
N THR A 183 4.02 2.31 -15.88
CA THR A 183 5.08 2.13 -14.89
C THR A 183 4.59 2.49 -13.49
N LEU A 184 3.90 3.63 -13.31
CA LEU A 184 3.40 4.05 -12.00
C LEU A 184 2.23 3.23 -11.48
N ILE A 185 1.48 2.56 -12.36
CA ILE A 185 0.48 1.57 -11.96
C ILE A 185 1.15 0.26 -11.54
N VAL A 186 2.12 -0.23 -12.32
CA VAL A 186 2.71 -1.56 -12.08
C VAL A 186 3.71 -1.52 -10.93
N LEU A 187 4.47 -0.43 -10.79
CA LEU A 187 5.55 -0.28 -9.80
C LEU A 187 5.09 -0.58 -8.36
N PRO A 188 3.95 -0.06 -7.86
CA PRO A 188 3.43 -0.40 -6.54
C PRO A 188 3.30 -1.90 -6.28
N TYR A 189 2.84 -2.69 -7.26
CA TYR A 189 2.62 -4.13 -7.10
C TYR A 189 3.91 -4.93 -6.98
N GLY A 190 5.06 -4.40 -7.45
CA GLY A 190 6.36 -4.98 -7.14
C GLY A 190 6.94 -4.41 -5.85
N LEU A 191 6.85 -3.08 -5.70
CA LEU A 191 7.52 -2.36 -4.62
C LEU A 191 6.93 -2.67 -3.24
N VAL A 192 5.60 -2.65 -3.08
CA VAL A 192 4.96 -2.86 -1.78
C VAL A 192 5.23 -4.27 -1.25
N PRO A 193 5.09 -5.35 -2.04
CA PRO A 193 5.49 -6.69 -1.60
C PRO A 193 6.98 -6.81 -1.28
N ILE A 194 7.87 -6.20 -2.06
CA ILE A 194 9.32 -6.22 -1.78
C ILE A 194 9.60 -5.53 -0.43
N ILE A 195 9.03 -4.35 -0.18
CA ILE A 195 9.20 -3.66 1.11
C ILE A 195 8.63 -4.53 2.24
N GLY A 196 7.46 -5.13 2.05
CA GLY A 196 6.84 -6.03 3.03
C GLY A 196 7.73 -7.23 3.35
N ALA A 197 8.29 -7.88 2.33
CA ALA A 197 9.23 -8.97 2.48
C ALA A 197 10.48 -8.54 3.25
N VAL A 198 11.08 -7.39 2.92
CA VAL A 198 12.24 -6.83 3.63
C VAL A 198 11.93 -6.57 5.10
N LEU A 199 10.76 -6.01 5.42
CA LEU A 199 10.34 -5.78 6.81
C LEU A 199 10.08 -7.09 7.57
N LEU A 200 9.68 -8.16 6.86
CA LEU A 200 9.48 -9.50 7.41
C LEU A 200 10.76 -10.30 7.61
N VAL A 201 11.86 -9.99 6.90
CA VAL A 201 13.10 -10.79 6.92
C VAL A 201 13.55 -11.18 8.33
N PRO A 202 13.66 -10.26 9.32
CA PRO A 202 14.12 -10.63 10.66
C PRO A 202 13.23 -11.67 11.34
N SER A 203 11.92 -11.58 11.12
CA SER A 203 10.94 -12.49 11.69
C SER A 203 10.95 -13.85 10.99
N LEU A 204 11.12 -13.86 9.66
CA LEU A 204 11.28 -15.10 8.89
C LEU A 204 12.54 -15.87 9.29
N LEU A 205 13.64 -15.15 9.60
CA LEU A 205 14.87 -15.76 10.12
C LEU A 205 14.65 -16.41 11.49
N VAL A 206 13.91 -15.76 12.39
CA VAL A 206 13.56 -16.32 13.70
C VAL A 206 12.61 -17.52 13.58
N TRP A 207 11.68 -17.49 12.63
CA TRP A 207 10.79 -18.61 12.35
C TRP A 207 11.48 -19.76 11.61
N ASN A 208 12.77 -19.62 11.28
CA ASN A 208 13.60 -20.65 10.66
C ASN A 208 12.94 -21.28 9.42
N VAL A 209 12.35 -20.44 8.58
CA VAL A 209 11.67 -20.87 7.35
C VAL A 209 12.72 -21.51 6.43
N LYS A 210 12.76 -22.85 6.37
CA LYS A 210 13.63 -23.58 5.45
C LYS A 210 12.97 -23.70 4.07
N SER A 211 13.75 -23.35 3.05
CA SER A 211 13.35 -23.13 1.65
C SER A 211 12.94 -24.38 0.85
N GLU A 212 12.42 -25.44 1.47
CA GLU A 212 11.99 -26.64 0.71
C GLU A 212 10.48 -26.87 0.87
N ARG A 213 9.71 -26.17 0.03
CA ARG A 213 8.32 -26.48 -0.38
C ARG A 213 7.22 -26.63 0.69
N GLN A 214 7.46 -26.45 1.98
CA GLN A 214 6.43 -26.64 3.00
C GLN A 214 6.36 -25.48 3.99
N VAL A 215 5.12 -25.02 4.19
CA VAL A 215 4.47 -24.44 5.38
C VAL A 215 5.39 -23.70 6.36
N LEU A 216 5.01 -22.47 6.74
CA LEU A 216 5.55 -21.77 7.93
C LEU A 216 5.42 -22.67 9.18
N GLU A 217 6.39 -23.56 9.41
CA GLU A 217 6.52 -24.34 10.64
C GLU A 217 7.17 -23.47 11.69
N VAL A 218 6.37 -22.65 12.37
CA VAL A 218 6.84 -22.03 13.59
C VAL A 218 6.75 -23.07 14.70
N THR A 219 7.90 -23.58 15.07
CA THR A 219 8.06 -24.77 15.90
C THR A 219 7.65 -24.55 17.36
N THR A 220 7.64 -23.31 17.86
CA THR A 220 7.25 -23.00 19.26
C THR A 220 6.62 -21.60 19.44
N VAL A 221 5.77 -21.45 20.46
CA VAL A 221 5.12 -20.16 20.83
C VAL A 221 6.15 -19.03 21.09
N PRO A 222 7.30 -19.25 21.76
CA PRO A 222 8.32 -18.22 21.92
C PRO A 222 8.87 -17.69 20.58
N HIS A 223 9.08 -18.54 19.58
CA HIS A 223 9.51 -18.11 18.25
C HIS A 223 8.44 -17.27 17.54
N LEU A 224 7.16 -17.62 17.71
CA LEU A 224 6.05 -16.79 17.21
C LEU A 224 6.12 -15.39 17.82
N VAL A 225 6.14 -15.30 19.15
CA VAL A 225 6.12 -14.03 19.89
C VAL A 225 7.32 -13.18 19.50
N LEU A 226 8.53 -13.76 19.46
CA LEU A 226 9.73 -13.05 19.05
C LEU A 226 9.63 -12.54 17.61
N GLY A 227 9.14 -13.37 16.67
CA GLY A 227 8.93 -12.95 15.29
C GLY A 227 7.91 -11.81 15.19
N VAL A 228 6.80 -11.85 15.92
CA VAL A 228 5.82 -10.76 15.95
C VAL A 228 6.45 -9.47 16.51
N ILE A 229 7.20 -9.55 17.61
CA ILE A 229 7.92 -8.40 18.18
C ILE A 229 8.87 -7.79 17.15
N LEU A 230 9.61 -8.61 16.41
CA LEU A 230 10.50 -8.16 15.34
C LEU A 230 9.73 -7.50 14.20
N VAL A 231 8.60 -8.06 13.74
CA VAL A 231 7.76 -7.43 12.70
C VAL A 231 7.26 -6.08 13.18
N VAL A 232 6.78 -5.98 14.41
CA VAL A 232 6.32 -4.73 15.02
C VAL A 232 7.45 -3.71 15.06
N GLY A 233 8.64 -4.11 15.55
CA GLY A 233 9.82 -3.26 15.60
C GLY A 233 10.25 -2.75 14.22
N MET A 234 10.31 -3.64 13.22
CA MET A 234 10.64 -3.29 11.84
C MET A 234 9.59 -2.38 11.22
N THR A 235 8.31 -2.59 11.50
CA THR A 235 7.21 -1.75 10.99
C THR A 235 7.23 -0.35 11.60
N ILE A 236 7.47 -0.25 12.91
CA ILE A 236 7.63 1.03 13.61
C ILE A 236 8.87 1.76 13.05
N GLY A 237 9.99 1.05 12.93
CA GLY A 237 11.22 1.58 12.33
C GLY A 237 11.00 2.07 10.90
N GLY A 238 10.36 1.25 10.06
CA GLY A 238 10.00 1.58 8.68
C GLY A 238 9.07 2.77 8.58
N THR A 239 8.12 2.92 9.51
CA THR A 239 7.27 4.11 9.60
C THR A 239 8.06 5.36 9.94
N ILE A 240 8.88 5.31 10.99
CA ILE A 240 9.66 6.47 11.46
C ILE A 240 10.68 6.90 10.40
N VAL A 241 11.39 5.93 9.80
CA VAL A 241 12.36 6.19 8.72
C VAL A 241 11.61 6.67 7.48
N GLY A 242 10.50 6.03 7.13
CA GLY A 242 9.58 6.41 6.05
C GLY A 242 9.21 7.88 6.11
N ASP A 243 8.64 8.33 7.23
CA ASP A 243 8.18 9.70 7.44
C ASP A 243 9.34 10.71 7.46
N ARG A 244 10.49 10.34 8.06
CA ARG A 244 11.69 11.19 8.08
C ARG A 244 12.27 11.39 6.68
N VAL A 245 12.36 10.32 5.89
CA VAL A 245 12.88 10.36 4.51
C VAL A 245 11.89 11.09 3.61
N ALA A 246 10.58 10.82 3.74
CA ALA A 246 9.53 11.51 3.01
C ALA A 246 9.64 13.03 3.18
N TRP A 247 9.75 13.51 4.42
CA TRP A 247 9.94 14.94 4.65
C TRP A 247 11.23 15.49 4.01
N ARG A 248 12.36 14.80 4.17
CA ARG A 248 13.63 15.23 3.53
C ARG A 248 13.52 15.29 2.01
N LEU A 249 12.81 14.34 1.39
CA LEU A 249 12.56 14.34 -0.05
C LEU A 249 11.67 15.51 -0.47
N ILE A 250 10.60 15.78 0.29
CA ILE A 250 9.71 16.92 0.05
C ILE A 250 10.46 18.23 0.17
N GLU A 251 11.27 18.41 1.21
CA GLU A 251 12.08 19.61 1.43
C GLU A 251 13.08 19.83 0.30
N ARG A 252 13.82 18.78 -0.10
CA ARG A 252 14.78 18.84 -1.22
C ARG A 252 14.13 19.14 -2.56
N ARG A 253 12.91 18.66 -2.79
CA ARG A 253 12.21 18.78 -4.08
C ARG A 253 11.07 19.79 -4.04
N ARG A 254 11.00 20.64 -3.00
CA ARG A 254 9.84 21.51 -2.75
C ARG A 254 9.46 22.35 -3.97
N THR A 255 10.43 23.02 -4.58
CA THR A 255 10.21 23.87 -5.76
C THR A 255 9.63 23.09 -6.93
N VAL A 256 10.19 21.92 -7.24
CA VAL A 256 9.72 21.03 -8.32
C VAL A 256 8.33 20.48 -8.00
N LEU A 257 8.08 20.07 -6.76
CA LEU A 257 6.79 19.56 -6.32
C LEU A 257 5.70 20.62 -6.38
N THR A 258 5.97 21.82 -5.85
CA THR A 258 5.04 22.96 -5.92
C THR A 258 4.70 23.28 -7.37
N HIS A 259 5.72 23.42 -8.24
CA HIS A 259 5.49 23.69 -9.66
C HIS A 259 4.65 22.59 -10.32
N TYR A 260 4.99 21.31 -10.12
CA TYR A 260 4.24 20.21 -10.71
C TYR A 260 2.79 20.13 -10.21
N LEU A 261 2.58 20.37 -8.92
CA LEU A 261 1.25 20.32 -8.32
C LEU A 261 0.37 21.50 -8.77
N GLU A 262 0.95 22.68 -9.00
CA GLU A 262 0.22 23.86 -9.50
C GLU A 262 -0.25 23.72 -10.96
N HIS A 263 0.32 22.80 -11.74
CA HIS A 263 0.08 22.64 -13.17
C HIS A 263 -0.47 21.23 -13.50
N PRO A 264 -1.80 20.99 -13.39
CA PRO A 264 -2.43 19.69 -13.63
C PRO A 264 -2.23 19.10 -15.04
N GLU A 265 -1.91 19.96 -16.00
CA GLU A 265 -1.59 19.63 -17.39
C GLU A 265 -0.25 18.91 -17.56
N LEU A 266 0.62 18.93 -16.54
CA LEU A 266 1.88 18.19 -16.56
C LEU A 266 1.60 16.68 -16.36
N GLY A 267 2.12 15.87 -17.30
CA GLY A 267 1.92 14.42 -17.40
C GLY A 267 3.18 13.64 -17.12
#